data_AF-A0A7S9NQK6-F1
#
_entry.id   AF-A0A7S9NQK6-F1
#
_cell.length_a   1.000
_cell.length_b   1.000
_cell.length_c   1.000
_cell.angle_alpha   90.00
_cell.angle_beta   90.00
_cell.angle_gamma   90.00
#
_symmetry.space_group_name_H-M   'P 1'
#
loop_
_entity.id
_entity.type
_entity.pdbx_description
1 polymer ?
#
loop_
_entity_poly.entity_id
_entity_poly.type
_entity_poly.pdbx_seq_one_letter_code
_entity_poly.pdbx_strand_id
1 'polypeptide(L)' 'MISLGIAKTKNEAVNLLIEYGRNEIEKWINKEEKVEELINKWLKDGFPYKGLDTSDLREERV' A
#
# COMPACT_ATOMS: atom_id res chain seq x y z
N MET A 1 -11.33 -0.65 5.88
CA MET A 1 -11.82 0.38 4.94
C MET A 1 -11.54 1.80 5.43
N ILE A 2 -12.09 2.25 6.56
CA ILE A 2 -11.82 3.63 7.05
C ILE A 2 -10.38 3.81 7.50
N SER A 3 -9.86 2.89 8.32
CA SER A 3 -8.45 2.90 8.75
C SER A 3 -7.49 2.82 7.57
N LEU A 4 -7.85 2.04 6.55
CA LEU A 4 -7.10 1.86 5.31
C LEU A 4 -7.29 3.02 4.31
N GLY A 5 -8.00 4.10 4.67
CA GLY A 5 -8.23 5.24 3.78
C GLY A 5 -9.14 4.99 2.57
N ILE A 6 -9.72 3.80 2.43
CA ILE A 6 -10.62 3.41 1.32
C ILE A 6 -11.95 4.17 1.40
N ALA A 7 -12.41 4.51 2.61
CA ALA A 7 -13.65 5.27 2.83
C ALA A 7 -13.44 6.31 3.93
N LYS A 8 -14.07 7.49 3.82
CA LYS A 8 -13.99 8.56 4.82
C LYS A 8 -14.99 8.35 5.97
N THR A 9 -16.12 7.70 5.70
CA THR A 9 -17.18 7.46 6.69
C THR A 9 -17.71 6.03 6.62
N LYS A 10 -18.46 5.62 7.66
CA LYS A 10 -19.14 4.31 7.69
C LYS A 10 -20.17 4.19 6.55
N ASN A 11 -20.91 5.26 6.27
CA ASN A 11 -21.92 5.24 5.21
C ASN A 11 -21.27 5.08 3.83
N GLU A 12 -20.16 5.78 3.59
CA GLU A 12 -19.41 5.62 2.35
C GLU A 12 -18.87 4.19 2.19
N ALA A 13 -18.37 3.57 3.27
CA ALA A 13 -17.92 2.18 3.23
C ALA A 13 -19.06 1.21 2.85
N VAL A 14 -20.26 1.43 3.40
CA VAL A 14 -21.46 0.64 3.05
C VAL A 14 -21.87 0.87 1.60
N ASN A 15 -21.87 2.12 1.13
CA ASN A 15 -22.21 2.44 -0.26
C ASN A 15 -21.24 1.78 -1.23
N LEU A 16 -19.93 1.82 -0.97
CA LEU A 16 -18.91 1.15 -1.77
C LEU A 16 -19.14 -0.38 -1.83
N LEU A 17 -19.52 -0.99 -0.71
CA LEU A 17 -19.88 -2.42 -0.68
C LEU A 17 -21.10 -2.74 -1.52
N ILE A 18 -22.12 -1.87 -1.53
CA ILE A 18 -23.33 -2.05 -2.34
C ILE A 18 -23.02 -1.86 -3.83
N GLU A 19 -22.24 -0.85 -4.18
CA GLU A 19 -21.94 -0.46 -5.56
C GLU A 19 -21.01 -1.46 -6.27
N TYR A 20 -19.93 -1.88 -5.61
CA TYR A 20 -18.88 -2.72 -6.21
C TYR A 20 -18.98 -4.20 -5.79
N GLY A 21 -19.78 -4.49 -4.77
CA GLY A 21 -19.90 -5.83 -4.22
C GLY A 21 -18.69 -6.26 -3.39
N ARG A 22 -18.87 -7.34 -2.62
CA ARG A 22 -17.86 -7.83 -1.67
C ARG A 22 -16.52 -8.18 -2.34
N ASN A 23 -16.55 -8.92 -3.45
CA ASN A 23 -15.33 -9.45 -4.07
C ASN A 23 -14.37 -8.35 -4.52
N GLU A 24 -14.89 -7.22 -5.01
CA GLU A 24 -14.05 -6.13 -5.47
C GLU A 24 -13.48 -5.33 -4.29
N ILE A 25 -14.32 -5.05 -3.28
CA ILE A 25 -13.88 -4.40 -2.05
C ILE A 25 -12.80 -5.20 -1.33
N GLU A 26 -12.90 -6.53 -1.33
CA GLU A 26 -11.91 -7.42 -0.71
C GLU A 26 -10.54 -7.32 -1.40
N LYS A 27 -10.49 -7.15 -2.73
CA LYS A 27 -9.22 -6.88 -3.43
C LYS A 27 -8.60 -5.56 -3.01
N TRP A 28 -9.41 -4.51 -2.85
CA TRP A 28 -8.92 -3.20 -2.44
C TRP A 28 -8.37 -3.25 -1.01
N ILE A 29 -9.08 -3.92 -0.10
CA ILE A 29 -8.62 -4.14 1.29
C ILE A 29 -7.28 -4.87 1.29
N ASN A 30 -7.19 -6.02 0.60
CA ASN A 30 -5.96 -6.82 0.55
C ASN A 30 -4.77 -6.03 -0.01
N LYS A 31 -5.02 -5.16 -1.01
CA LYS A 31 -3.99 -4.31 -1.59
C LYS A 31 -3.47 -3.29 -0.57
N GLU A 32 -4.36 -2.56 0.11
CA GLU A 32 -3.95 -1.55 1.09
C GLU A 32 -3.28 -2.17 2.32
N GLU A 33 -3.78 -3.32 2.79
CA GLU A 33 -3.11 -4.07 3.87
C GLU A 33 -1.70 -4.50 3.47
N LYS A 34 -1.48 -4.89 2.20
CA LYS A 34 -0.14 -5.23 1.71
C LYS A 34 0.78 -4.02 1.68
N VAL A 35 0.27 -2.84 1.35
CA VAL A 35 1.04 -1.59 1.39
C VAL A 35 1.45 -1.28 2.83
N GLU A 36 0.53 -1.35 3.79
CA GLU A 36 0.84 -1.15 5.21
C GLU A 36 1.89 -2.16 5.72
N GLU A 37 1.79 -3.44 5.33
CA GLU A 37 2.79 -4.46 5.65
C GLU A 37 4.18 -4.06 5.14
N LEU A 38 4.27 -3.63 3.88
CA LEU A 38 5.54 -3.22 3.26
C LEU A 38 6.13 -1.98 3.92
N ILE A 39 5.29 -1.00 4.26
CA ILE A 39 5.71 0.20 5.01
C ILE A 39 6.24 -0.20 6.38
N ASN A 40 5.51 -1.02 7.12
CA ASN A 40 5.93 -1.47 8.45
C ASN A 40 7.22 -2.28 8.39
N LYS A 41 7.37 -3.13 7.38
CA LYS A 41 8.60 -3.87 7.12
C LYS A 41 9.76 -2.91 6.85
N TRP A 42 9.57 -1.92 5.99
CA TRP A 42 10.58 -0.91 5.70
C TRP A 42 10.94 -0.05 6.92
N LEU A 43 9.96 0.36 7.73
CA LEU A 43 10.19 1.11 8.97
C LEU A 43 10.98 0.29 10.00
N LYS A 44 10.75 -1.02 10.06
CA LYS A 44 11.41 -1.93 11.00
C LYS A 44 12.81 -2.34 10.54
N ASP A 45 12.93 -2.77 9.29
CA ASP A 45 14.14 -3.38 8.74
C ASP A 45 15.04 -2.34 8.05
N GLY A 46 14.52 -1.14 7.81
CA GLY A 46 15.15 -0.10 7.01
C GLY A 46 15.05 -0.36 5.50
N PHE A 47 15.69 0.50 4.71
CA PHE A 47 15.81 0.28 3.27
C PHE A 47 16.73 -0.93 2.99
N PRO A 48 16.32 -1.90 2.17
CA PRO A 48 17.15 -3.06 1.85
C PRO A 48 18.24 -2.67 0.83
N TYR A 49 19.26 -1.94 1.29
CA TYR A 49 20.39 -1.50 0.46
C TYR A 49 21.38 -2.65 0.15
N LYS A 50 21.31 -3.75 0.90
CA LYS A 50 22.24 -4.88 0.73
C LYS A 50 21.89 -5.65 -0.54
N GLY A 51 22.80 -5.60 -1.52
CA GLY A 51 22.68 -6.33 -2.79
C GLY A 51 22.01 -5.56 -3.92
N LEU A 52 21.71 -4.27 -3.74
CA LEU A 52 21.30 -3.40 -4.84
C LEU A 52 22.53 -3.01 -5.65
N ASP A 53 22.51 -3.29 -6.96
CA ASP A 53 23.45 -2.69 -7.87
C ASP A 53 23.13 -1.19 -7.96
N THR A 54 24.04 -0.38 -7.42
CA THR A 54 23.92 1.09 -7.34
C THR A 54 24.94 1.76 -8.27
N SER A 55 25.50 1.02 -9.22
CA SER A 55 26.45 1.54 -10.19
C SER A 55 25.83 2.63 -11.07
N ASP A 56 24.58 2.44 -11.50
CA ASP A 56 23.79 3.35 -12.35
C ASP A 56 23.47 4.71 -11.69
N LEU A 57 23.27 4.72 -10.36
CA LEU A 57 22.95 5.95 -9.60
C LEU A 57 24.11 6.96 -9.50
N ARG A 58 25.29 6.62 -10.03
CA ARG A 58 26.49 7.48 -10.00
C ARG A 58 26.69 8.27 -11.29
N GLU A 59 25.99 7.93 -12.38
CA GLU A 59 26.18 8.57 -13.68
C GLU A 59 25.52 9.95 -13.79
N GLU A 60 24.53 10.28 -12.95
CA GLU A 60 23.87 11.60 -12.96
C GLU A 60 24.68 12.73 -12.28
N ARG A 61 25.92 12.48 -11.83
CA ARG A 61 26.78 13.49 -11.17
C ARG A 61 28.05 13.87 -11.95
N VAL A 62 28.14 13.55 -13.23
CA VAL A 62 29.30 13.90 -14.07
C VAL A 62 28.97 15.01 -15.05
#